data_AF-A0A932DU88-F1
#
_entry.id   AF-A0A932DU88-F1
#
_cell.length_a   1.000
_cell.length_b   1.000
_cell.length_c   1.000
_cell.angle_alpha   90.00
_cell.angle_beta   90.00
_cell.angle_gamma   90.00
#
_symmetry.space_group_name_H-M   'P 1'
#
loop_
_entity.id
_entity.type
_entity.pdbx_description
1 polymer ?
#
loop_
_entity_poly.entity_id
_entity_poly.type
_entity_poly.pdbx_seq_one_letter_code
_entity_poly.pdbx_strand_id
1 'polypeptide(L)'
;AFCRLLGNELFLVEPLFYHSALLYERHGCAYLVGRELMEEIHAGFQPGGRLHAALDGSTPFRQPGFDQTVRGRSWAIHDGILDVLGAGPWGGLKMYRLAGRPAGVSTFAGGRY
;
A
#
# COMPACT_ATOMS: atom_id res chain seq x y z
N ALA A 1 9.19 -5.99 23.14
CA ALA A 1 10.61 -6.30 23.39
C ALA A 1 11.49 -5.39 22.52
N PHE A 2 11.54 -4.09 22.85
CA PHE A 2 12.38 -2.98 22.34
C PHE A 2 11.55 -1.71 22.59
N CYS A 3 10.38 -1.63 21.97
CA CYS A 3 9.37 -0.59 22.20
C CYS A 3 8.93 -0.44 23.67
N ARG A 4 8.59 -1.57 24.31
CA ARG A 4 8.27 -1.63 25.76
C ARG A 4 9.44 -1.23 26.66
N LEU A 5 10.69 -1.32 26.18
CA LEU A 5 11.88 -0.91 26.93
C LEU A 5 12.10 0.62 26.87
N LEU A 6 11.49 1.30 25.89
CA LEU A 6 11.60 2.75 25.69
C LEU A 6 10.42 3.55 26.27
N GLY A 7 9.43 2.88 26.89
CA GLY A 7 8.20 3.53 27.37
C GLY A 7 7.26 4.04 26.27
N ASN A 8 7.60 3.84 24.99
CA ASN A 8 6.80 4.29 23.86
C ASN A 8 5.74 3.25 23.50
N GLU A 9 4.48 3.59 23.80
CA GLU A 9 3.31 2.79 23.46
C GLU A 9 2.92 2.90 21.97
N LEU A 10 3.48 3.89 21.26
CA LEU A 10 3.14 4.28 19.89
C LEU A 10 4.40 4.52 19.03
N PHE A 11 4.42 3.99 17.81
CA PHE A 11 5.42 4.30 16.77
C PHE A 11 4.74 4.93 15.59
N LEU A 12 5.34 5.96 15.00
CA LEU A 12 4.90 6.54 13.74
C LEU A 12 5.85 6.10 12.63
N VAL A 13 5.29 5.74 11.49
CA VAL A 13 6.06 5.32 10.31
C VAL A 13 5.44 5.90 9.04
N GLU A 14 6.29 6.33 8.12
CA GLU A 14 5.89 6.83 6.80
C GLU A 14 6.38 5.84 5.73
N PRO A 15 5.48 5.12 5.04
CA PRO A 15 5.87 4.24 3.96
C PRO A 15 6.22 5.05 2.70
N LEU A 16 7.49 5.01 2.30
CA LEU A 16 7.97 5.68 1.09
C LEU A 16 7.47 5.00 -0.21
N PHE A 17 7.03 3.74 -0.13
CA PHE A 17 6.51 2.98 -1.26
C PHE A 17 5.27 2.15 -0.88
N TYR A 18 4.47 1.80 -1.89
CA TYR A 18 3.26 0.97 -1.72
C TYR A 18 3.52 -0.35 -1.02
N HIS A 19 4.55 -1.09 -1.45
CA HIS A 19 4.89 -2.36 -0.81
C HIS A 19 5.31 -2.19 0.66
N SER A 20 5.90 -1.05 1.04
CA SER A 20 6.25 -0.76 2.43
C SER A 20 5.00 -0.55 3.29
N ALA A 21 3.97 0.12 2.76
CA ALA A 21 2.69 0.30 3.45
C ALA A 21 2.05 -1.07 3.76
N LEU A 22 1.99 -1.97 2.78
CA LEU A 22 1.47 -3.33 2.97
C LEU A 22 2.32 -4.17 3.93
N LEU A 23 3.65 -4.00 3.92
CA LEU A 23 4.53 -4.64 4.89
C LEU A 23 4.19 -4.17 6.32
N TYR A 24 3.97 -2.87 6.50
CA TYR A 24 3.61 -2.29 7.79
C TYR A 24 2.24 -2.76 8.28
N GLU A 25 1.23 -2.86 7.40
CA GLU A 25 -0.06 -3.48 7.72
C GLU A 25 0.10 -4.91 8.29
N ARG A 26 0.88 -5.76 7.60
CA ARG A 26 1.18 -7.14 8.04
C ARG A 26 1.92 -7.16 9.38
N HIS A 27 2.74 -6.16 9.64
CA HIS A 27 3.35 -5.90 10.93
C HIS A 27 2.48 -5.03 11.84
N GLY A 28 1.16 -5.11 11.72
CA GLY A 28 0.20 -4.60 12.70
C GLY A 28 0.07 -3.08 12.79
N CYS A 29 0.62 -2.33 11.84
CA CYS A 29 0.42 -0.89 11.75
C CYS A 29 -1.01 -0.57 11.26
N ALA A 30 -1.54 0.55 11.73
CA ALA A 30 -2.75 1.18 11.22
C ALA A 30 -2.41 2.51 10.52
N TYR A 31 -3.39 3.10 9.85
CA TYR A 31 -3.26 4.40 9.20
C TYR A 31 -3.69 5.52 10.14
N LEU A 32 -2.87 6.56 10.23
CA LEU A 32 -3.29 7.89 10.67
C LEU A 32 -3.88 8.67 9.49
N VAL A 33 -3.25 8.56 8.32
CA VAL A 33 -3.67 9.17 7.05
C VAL A 33 -3.37 8.22 5.89
N GLY A 34 -4.23 8.20 4.87
CA GLY A 34 -3.98 7.50 3.60
C GLY A 34 -4.61 6.11 3.47
N ARG A 35 -5.47 5.71 4.41
CA ARG A 35 -6.22 4.45 4.30
C ARG A 35 -7.16 4.42 3.09
N GLU A 36 -7.90 5.51 2.88
CA GLU A 36 -8.83 5.64 1.76
C GLU A 36 -8.12 5.49 0.41
N LEU A 37 -6.93 6.10 0.26
CA LEU A 37 -6.10 5.93 -0.94
C LEU A 37 -5.70 4.46 -1.15
N MET A 38 -5.34 3.74 -0.08
CA MET A 38 -4.98 2.32 -0.19
C MET A 38 -6.18 1.45 -0.60
N GLU A 39 -7.36 1.75 -0.10
CA GLU A 39 -8.62 1.09 -0.46
C GLU A 39 -9.02 1.43 -1.91
N GLU A 40 -8.84 2.68 -2.35
CA GLU A 40 -9.07 3.12 -3.72
C GLU A 40 -8.10 2.44 -4.70
N ILE A 41 -6.82 2.37 -4.36
CA ILE A 41 -5.82 1.62 -5.14
C ILE A 41 -6.24 0.15 -5.23
N HIS A 42 -6.68 -0.45 -4.13
CA HIS A 42 -7.14 -1.83 -4.15
C HIS A 42 -8.31 -2.03 -5.09
N ALA A 43 -9.34 -1.18 -5.00
CA ALA A 43 -10.49 -1.19 -5.89
C ALA A 43 -10.10 -0.94 -7.36
N GLY A 44 -9.18 0.00 -7.61
CA GLY A 44 -8.71 0.32 -8.95
C GLY A 44 -8.00 -0.84 -9.65
N PHE A 45 -7.33 -1.70 -8.89
CA PHE A 45 -6.67 -2.91 -9.41
C PHE A 45 -7.60 -4.14 -9.49
N GLN A 46 -8.85 -4.07 -9.02
CA GLN A 46 -9.80 -5.17 -9.22
C GLN A 46 -10.16 -5.31 -10.71
N PRO A 47 -10.60 -6.50 -11.16
CA PRO A 47 -11.06 -6.69 -12.53
C PRO A 47 -12.10 -5.63 -12.95
N GLY A 48 -11.87 -4.98 -14.09
CA GLY A 48 -12.70 -3.88 -14.58
C GLY A 48 -12.38 -2.50 -13.99
N GLY A 49 -11.46 -2.41 -13.02
CA GLY A 49 -10.98 -1.16 -12.44
C GLY A 49 -10.03 -0.38 -13.35
N ARG A 50 -9.90 0.93 -13.10
CA ARG A 50 -9.09 1.85 -13.93
C ARG A 50 -7.60 1.51 -13.90
N LEU A 51 -7.05 1.13 -12.74
CA LEU A 51 -5.64 0.72 -12.63
C LEU A 51 -5.41 -0.62 -13.31
N HIS A 52 -6.33 -1.59 -13.16
CA HIS A 52 -6.26 -2.87 -13.85
C HIS A 52 -6.27 -2.69 -15.38
N ALA A 53 -7.13 -1.81 -15.91
CA ALA A 53 -7.17 -1.49 -17.34
C ALA A 53 -5.88 -0.82 -17.83
N ALA A 54 -5.20 -0.06 -16.97
CA ALA A 54 -3.93 0.59 -17.27
C ALA A 54 -2.70 -0.33 -17.15
N LEU A 55 -2.87 -1.60 -16.78
CA LEU A 55 -1.84 -2.65 -16.88
C LEU A 55 -1.81 -3.23 -18.31
N ASP A 56 -1.55 -2.36 -19.27
CA ASP A 56 -1.62 -2.62 -20.71
C ASP A 56 -0.29 -3.08 -21.35
N GLY A 57 0.77 -3.18 -20.56
CA GLY A 57 2.11 -3.52 -21.01
C GLY A 57 2.86 -2.39 -21.72
N SER A 58 2.35 -1.15 -21.69
CA SER A 58 3.00 0.03 -22.29
C SER A 58 4.39 0.32 -21.73
N THR A 59 4.65 -0.08 -20.49
CA THR A 59 5.98 -0.03 -19.86
C THR A 59 6.32 -1.40 -19.24
N PRO A 60 7.60 -1.71 -19.00
CA PRO A 60 7.99 -2.89 -18.22
C PRO A 60 7.38 -2.96 -16.81
N PHE A 61 6.84 -1.84 -16.31
CA PHE A 61 6.24 -1.72 -14.98
C PHE A 61 4.70 -1.80 -14.98
N ARG A 62 4.06 -1.88 -16.15
CA ARG A 62 2.59 -1.95 -16.32
C ARG A 62 2.15 -3.27 -16.97
N GLN A 63 2.85 -4.36 -16.69
CA GLN A 63 2.54 -5.63 -17.34
C GLN A 63 1.20 -6.20 -16.84
N PRO A 64 0.40 -6.83 -17.72
CA PRO A 64 -0.78 -7.59 -17.30
C PRO A 64 -0.43 -8.61 -16.20
N GLY A 65 -1.29 -8.73 -15.18
CA GLY A 65 -1.08 -9.61 -14.03
C GLY A 65 -0.34 -8.96 -12.86
N PHE A 66 0.20 -7.75 -13.00
CA PHE A 66 0.83 -7.02 -11.89
C PHE A 66 -0.14 -6.67 -10.76
N ASP A 67 -1.44 -6.62 -11.04
CA ASP A 67 -2.54 -6.47 -10.07
C ASP A 67 -2.55 -7.61 -9.03
N GLN A 68 -1.94 -8.76 -9.31
CA GLN A 68 -1.99 -9.91 -8.41
C GLN A 68 -0.86 -9.93 -7.37
N THR A 69 0.15 -9.08 -7.54
CA THR A 69 1.36 -9.11 -6.70
C THR A 69 1.65 -7.76 -6.05
N VAL A 70 2.21 -7.80 -4.84
CA VAL A 70 2.64 -6.61 -4.10
C VAL A 70 3.72 -5.86 -4.88
N ARG A 71 4.70 -6.58 -5.43
CA ARG A 71 5.79 -5.99 -6.22
C ARG A 71 5.28 -5.40 -7.53
N GLY A 72 4.40 -6.10 -8.25
CA GLY A 72 3.81 -5.61 -9.50
C GLY A 72 3.06 -4.29 -9.31
N ARG A 73 2.12 -4.24 -8.36
CA ARG A 73 1.41 -3.01 -8.00
C ARG A 73 2.37 -1.89 -7.60
N SER A 74 3.38 -2.19 -6.78
CA SER A 74 4.34 -1.18 -6.33
C SER A 74 5.17 -0.58 -7.47
N TRP A 75 5.52 -1.39 -8.48
CA TRP A 75 6.23 -0.88 -9.67
C TRP A 75 5.33 -0.05 -10.56
N ALA A 76 4.11 -0.50 -10.82
CA ALA A 76 3.14 0.29 -11.60
C ALA A 76 2.86 1.65 -10.95
N ILE A 77 2.73 1.67 -9.61
CA ILE A 77 2.58 2.91 -8.83
C ILE A 77 3.81 3.82 -8.95
N HIS A 78 5.01 3.26 -8.85
CA HIS A 78 6.25 4.01 -9.06
C HIS A 78 6.35 4.59 -10.49
N ASP A 79 5.81 3.87 -11.48
CA ASP A 79 5.70 4.29 -12.88
C ASP A 79 4.56 5.30 -13.14
N GLY A 80 3.91 5.81 -12.08
CA GLY A 80 2.90 6.86 -12.20
C GLY A 80 1.51 6.37 -12.62
N ILE A 81 1.19 5.08 -12.48
CA ILE A 81 -0.14 4.56 -12.87
C ILE A 81 -1.28 5.23 -12.10
N LEU A 82 -1.02 5.85 -10.93
CA LEU A 82 -2.02 6.55 -10.12
C LEU A 82 -2.60 7.80 -10.78
N ASP A 83 -1.93 8.37 -11.80
CA ASP A 83 -2.46 9.51 -12.55
C ASP A 83 -3.80 9.19 -13.20
N VAL A 84 -4.06 7.93 -13.55
CA VAL A 84 -5.36 7.51 -14.10
C VAL A 84 -6.49 7.61 -13.08
N LEU A 85 -6.21 7.71 -11.78
CA LEU A 85 -7.20 7.97 -10.73
C LEU A 85 -7.33 9.46 -10.42
N GLY A 86 -6.42 10.31 -10.90
CA GLY A 86 -6.33 11.71 -10.48
C GLY A 86 -5.80 11.87 -9.04
N ALA A 87 -5.25 10.81 -8.46
CA ALA A 87 -4.73 10.81 -7.09
C ALA A 87 -3.36 11.51 -6.95
N GLY A 88 -2.68 11.77 -8.08
CA GLY A 88 -1.33 12.33 -8.11
C GLY A 88 -0.25 11.29 -7.73
N PRO A 89 0.99 11.73 -7.44
CA PRO A 89 2.08 10.82 -7.11
C PRO A 89 1.84 10.11 -5.78
N TRP A 90 2.38 8.90 -5.66
CA TRP A 90 2.39 8.17 -4.39
C TRP A 90 3.03 8.99 -3.27
N GLY A 91 2.34 9.13 -2.13
CA GLY A 91 2.89 9.79 -0.95
C GLY A 91 1.84 10.16 0.10
N GLY A 92 2.29 10.84 1.15
CA GLY A 92 1.41 11.42 2.18
C GLY A 92 0.82 10.42 3.18
N LEU A 93 1.16 9.13 3.07
CA LEU A 93 0.74 8.12 4.04
C LEU A 93 1.47 8.30 5.37
N LYS A 94 0.69 8.28 6.45
CA LYS A 94 1.20 8.23 7.82
C LYS A 94 0.57 7.05 8.52
N MET A 95 1.40 6.17 9.05
CA MET A 95 0.96 4.97 9.74
C MET A 95 1.47 4.97 11.18
N TYR A 96 0.83 4.18 12.03
CA TYR A 96 1.24 4.02 13.42
C TYR A 96 1.14 2.57 13.89
N ARG A 97 1.94 2.21 14.90
CA ARG A 97 1.87 0.92 15.58
C ARG A 97 1.71 1.11 17.07
N LEU A 98 0.69 0.48 17.65
CA LEU A 98 0.55 0.35 19.10
C LEU A 98 1.30 -0.89 19.60
N ALA A 99 2.08 -0.72 20.66
CA ALA A 99 2.79 -1.80 21.30
C ALA A 99 1.80 -2.83 21.88
N GLY A 100 1.95 -4.11 21.52
CA GLY A 100 1.10 -5.18 22.04
C GLY A 100 -0.30 -5.30 21.41
N ARG A 101 -0.76 -4.32 20.62
CA ARG A 101 -2.06 -4.34 19.94
C ARG A 101 -1.89 -4.21 18.41
N PRO A 102 -1.79 -5.33 17.67
CA PRO A 102 -1.78 -5.27 16.20
C PRO A 102 -3.14 -4.77 15.68
N ALA A 103 -3.12 -3.89 14.67
CA ALA A 103 -4.33 -3.27 14.15
C ALA A 103 -5.23 -4.20 13.31
N GLY A 104 -4.66 -5.26 12.72
CA GLY A 104 -5.41 -6.19 11.86
C GLY A 104 -5.85 -5.58 10.52
N VAL A 105 -5.23 -4.49 10.07
CA VAL A 105 -5.50 -3.86 8.77
C VAL A 105 -4.86 -4.67 7.64
N SER A 106 -5.55 -4.81 6.52
CA SER A 106 -5.04 -5.41 5.28
C SER A 106 -5.79 -4.82 4.09
N THR A 107 -5.19 -3.85 3.39
CA THR A 107 -5.82 -3.20 2.23
C THR A 107 -5.59 -3.96 0.92
N PHE A 108 -4.68 -4.95 0.91
CA PHE A 108 -4.54 -5.91 -0.19
C PHE A 108 -4.59 -7.35 0.31
N ALA A 109 -5.79 -7.79 0.72
CA ALA A 109 -6.03 -9.16 1.14
C ALA A 109 -5.71 -10.15 0.00
N GLY A 110 -4.94 -11.19 0.30
CA GLY A 110 -4.54 -12.21 -0.67
C GLY A 110 -3.42 -11.81 -1.64
N GLY A 111 -2.87 -10.59 -1.51
CA GLY A 111 -1.75 -10.14 -2.36
C GLY A 111 -0.52 -11.05 -2.22
N ARG A 112 -0.07 -11.59 -3.36
CA ARG A 112 1.12 -12.44 -3.46
C ARG A 112 2.38 -11.57 -3.45
N TYR A 113 3.44 -12.04 -2.81
CA TYR A 113 4.73 -11.33 -2.82
C TYR A 113 5.61 -11.80 -3.97
#